data_AF-A0A520AN11-F1
#
_entry.id   AF-A0A520AN11-F1
#
_cell.length_a   1.000
_cell.length_b   1.000
_cell.length_c   1.000
_cell.angle_alpha   90.00
_cell.angle_beta   90.00
_cell.angle_gamma   90.00
#
_symmetry.space_group_name_H-M   'P 1'
#
loop_
_entity.id
_entity.type
_entity.pdbx_description
1 polymer ?
#
loop_
_entity_poly.entity_id
_entity_poly.type
_entity_poly.pdbx_seq_one_letter_code
_entity_poly.pdbx_strand_id
1 'polypeptide(L)' 'HITMAVQFEKPIGDVVVYKGNSYSVCEPTPQKQDLKIGQISASLKNVPYQVVYAYEPYRKIF' A
#
# COMPACT_ATOMS: atom_id res chain seq x y z
N HIS A 1 -12.54 -5.15 1.46
CA HIS A 1 -11.50 -5.07 0.42
C HIS A 1 -10.16 -5.06 1.12
N ILE A 2 -9.29 -6.03 0.86
CA ILE A 2 -7.96 -6.07 1.46
C ILE A 2 -7.00 -5.63 0.37
N THR A 3 -6.16 -4.66 0.70
CA THR A 3 -5.11 -4.13 -0.16
C THR A 3 -3.78 -4.28 0.53
N MET A 4 -2.70 -4.43 -0.24
CA MET A 4 -1.34 -4.43 0.27
C MET A 4 -0.66 -3.11 -0.06
N ALA A 5 0.32 -2.70 0.73
CA ALA A 5 1.21 -1.62 0.36
C ALA A 5 2.66 -2.07 0.63
N VAL A 6 3.57 -1.72 -0.28
CA VAL A 6 4.98 -2.17 -0.24
C VAL A 6 5.90 -0.96 -0.22
N GLN A 7 6.90 -0.99 0.65
CA GLN A 7 7.92 0.05 0.70
C GLN A 7 8.95 -0.19 -0.40
N PHE A 8 9.17 0.84 -1.22
CA PHE A 8 10.25 0.91 -2.20
C PHE A 8 11.25 1.99 -1.77
N GLU A 9 12.49 1.96 -2.29
CA GLU A 9 13.46 3.04 -2.07
C GLU A 9 12.90 4.42 -2.46
N LYS A 10 12.12 4.44 -3.54
CA LYS A 10 11.38 5.61 -4.01
C LYS A 10 9.91 5.24 -4.11
N PRO A 11 9.00 5.91 -3.38
CA PRO A 11 7.58 5.64 -3.48
C PRO A 11 7.04 5.87 -4.89
N ILE A 12 6.07 5.06 -5.30
CA ILE A 12 5.42 5.10 -6.61
C ILE A 12 3.94 5.41 -6.40
N GLY A 13 3.46 6.49 -7.02
CA GLY A 13 2.05 6.87 -7.02
C GLY A 13 1.45 7.13 -5.63
N ASP A 14 0.20 6.72 -5.43
CA ASP A 14 -0.51 6.81 -4.17
C ASP A 14 0.10 5.88 -3.11
N VAL A 15 0.23 6.40 -1.88
CA VAL A 15 0.89 5.72 -0.77
C VAL A 15 0.02 5.65 0.47
N VAL A 16 0.24 4.59 1.25
CA VAL A 16 -0.16 4.51 2.66
C VAL A 16 1.03 4.96 3.50
N VAL A 17 0.81 5.94 4.38
CA VAL A 17 1.82 6.35 5.37
C VAL A 17 1.57 5.60 6.66
N TYR A 18 2.56 4.83 7.11
CA TYR A 18 2.47 4.07 8.36
C TYR A 18 3.80 4.12 9.10
N LYS A 19 3.75 4.49 10.39
CA LYS A 19 4.95 4.66 11.24
C LYS A 19 6.05 5.54 10.62
N GLY A 20 5.65 6.59 9.90
CA GLY A 20 6.58 7.53 9.25
C GLY A 20 7.18 7.03 7.92
N ASN A 21 6.87 5.81 7.49
CA ASN A 21 7.30 5.26 6.21
C ASN A 21 6.18 5.34 5.17
N SER A 22 6.56 5.49 3.90
CA SER A 22 5.64 5.50 2.76
C SER A 22 5.65 4.14 2.05
N TYR A 23 4.47 3.55 1.89
CA TYR A 23 4.26 2.27 1.22
C TYR A 23 3.39 2.49 -0.01
N SER A 24 3.87 2.12 -1.19
CA SER A 24 3.10 2.26 -2.44
C SER A 24 2.00 1.22 -2.48
N VAL A 25 0.79 1.62 -2.84
CA VAL A 25 -0.37 0.72 -2.86
C VAL A 25 -0.25 -0.32 -3.97
N CYS A 26 -0.56 -1.57 -3.64
CA CYS A 26 -0.59 -2.72 -4.53
C CYS A 26 -1.91 -3.48 -4.37
N GLU A 27 -2.78 -3.35 -5.38
CA GLU A 27 -4.06 -4.06 -5.42
C GLU A 27 -3.84 -5.55 -5.72
N PRO A 28 -4.38 -6.49 -4.92
CA PRO A 28 -4.24 -7.91 -5.19
C PRO A 28 -5.06 -8.34 -6.41
N THR A 29 -4.60 -9.38 -7.10
CA THR A 29 -5.38 -10.03 -8.16
C THR A 29 -6.48 -10.93 -7.56
N PRO A 30 -7.62 -11.09 -8.23
CA PRO A 30 -8.01 -10.45 -9.50
C PRO A 30 -8.45 -8.99 -9.32
N GLN A 31 -7.99 -8.12 -10.22
CA GLN A 31 -8.40 -6.72 -10.23
C GLN A 31 -9.52 -6.51 -11.27
N LYS A 32 -10.55 -5.72 -10.94
CA LYS A 32 -11.62 -5.36 -11.90
C LYS A 32 -11.16 -4.33 -12.94
N GLN A 33 -10.06 -3.64 -12.66
CA GLN A 33 -9.42 -2.62 -13.49
C GLN A 33 -7.93 -2.93 -13.50
N ASP A 34 -7.26 -2.68 -14.61
CA ASP A 34 -5.80 -2.84 -14.69
C ASP A 34 -5.12 -1.68 -13.94
N LEU A 35 -4.82 -1.90 -12.65
CA LEU A 35 -4.24 -0.91 -11.76
C LEU A 35 -2.74 -1.16 -11.60
N LYS A 36 -1.95 -0.13 -11.90
CA LYS A 36 -0.50 -0.14 -11.67
C LYS A 36 -0.19 0.03 -10.18
N ILE A 37 1.05 -0.26 -9.80
CA ILE A 37 1.56 0.08 -8.47
C ILE A 37 1.36 1.58 -8.22
N GLY A 38 0.83 1.90 -7.04
CA GLY A 38 0.50 3.26 -6.65
C GLY A 38 -0.79 3.78 -7.28
N GLN A 39 -1.64 2.92 -7.84
CA GLN A 39 -2.97 3.30 -8.29
C GLN A 39 -4.04 2.64 -7.43
N ILE A 40 -4.92 3.47 -6.89
CA ILE A 40 -6.08 3.03 -6.11
C ILE A 40 -7.32 3.17 -7.00
N SER A 41 -8.22 2.19 -6.95
CA SER A 41 -9.51 2.32 -7.64
C SER A 41 -10.26 3.56 -7.15
N ALA A 42 -10.95 4.26 -8.06
CA ALA A 42 -11.69 5.47 -7.71
C ALA A 42 -12.70 5.26 -6.58
N SER A 43 -13.29 4.06 -6.50
CA SER A 43 -14.23 3.67 -5.43
C SER A 43 -13.60 3.60 -4.04
N LEU A 44 -12.29 3.45 -3.93
CA LEU A 44 -11.59 3.28 -2.66
C LEU A 44 -10.75 4.49 -2.24
N LYS A 45 -10.49 5.43 -3.15
CA LYS A 45 -9.57 6.57 -2.92
C LYS A 45 -9.90 7.42 -1.68
N ASN A 46 -11.18 7.56 -1.35
CA ASN A 46 -11.64 8.37 -0.22
C ASN A 46 -12.25 7.52 0.91
N VAL A 47 -12.10 6.19 0.84
CA VAL A 47 -12.62 5.29 1.87
C VAL A 47 -11.59 5.20 3.00
N PRO A 48 -11.98 5.42 4.27
CA PRO A 48 -11.08 5.22 5.40
C PRO A 48 -10.55 3.78 5.43
N TYR A 49 -9.28 3.62 5.80
CA TYR A 49 -8.65 2.32 5.95
C TYR A 49 -7.99 2.19 7.32
N GLN A 50 -7.70 0.95 7.70
CA GLN A 50 -6.91 0.61 8.88
C GLN A 50 -5.81 -0.37 8.49
N VAL A 51 -4.59 -0.14 8.97
CA VAL A 51 -3.50 -1.11 8.84
C VAL A 51 -3.72 -2.20 9.90
N VAL A 52 -4.15 -3.38 9.48
CA VAL A 52 -4.44 -4.53 10.36
C VAL A 52 -3.28 -5.51 10.50
N TYR A 53 -2.31 -5.43 9.59
CA TYR A 53 -1.11 -6.26 9.59
C TYR A 53 0.04 -5.48 8.95
N ALA A 54 1.23 -5.57 9.54
CA ALA A 54 2.45 -4.98 9.00
C ALA A 54 3.61 -5.94 9.24
N TYR A 55 4.42 -6.17 8.21
CA TYR A 55 5.58 -7.05 8.24
C TYR A 55 6.82 -6.29 7.79
N GLU A 56 7.82 -6.24 8.65
CA GLU A 56 9.14 -5.67 8.37
C GLU A 56 10.16 -6.82 8.42
N PRO A 57 10.57 -7.39 7.27
CA PRO A 57 11.45 -8.57 7.24
C PRO A 57 12.83 -8.29 7.83
N TYR A 58 13.32 -7.06 7.66
CA TYR A 58 14.60 -6.59 8.18
C TYR A 58 14.36 -5.53 9.25
N ARG A 59 13.73 -5.93 10.35
CA ARG A 59 13.70 -5.05 11.51
C ARG A 59 15.14 -4.91 12.01
N LYS A 60 15.81 -3.81 11.64
CA LYS A 60 17.08 -3.43 12.25
C LYS A 60 16.80 -3.21 13.74
N ILE A 61 17.12 -4.23 14.52
CA ILE A 61 17.49 -4.04 15.92
C ILE A 61 18.77 -3.20 15.84
N PHE A 62 18.92 -2.20 16.71
CA PHE A 62 19.99 -1.17 16.77
C PHE A 62 19.63 0.16 16.10
#